data_AF-A0A4R5CRG6-F1
#
_entry.id   AF-A0A4R5CRG6-F1
#
_cell.length_a   1.000
_cell.length_b   1.000
_cell.length_c   1.000
_cell.angle_alpha   90.00
_cell.angle_beta   90.00
_cell.angle_gamma   90.00
#
_symmetry.space_group_name_H-M   'P 1'
#
loop_
_entity.id
_entity.type
_entity.pdbx_description
1 polymer ?
#
loop_
_entity_poly.entity_id
_entity_poly.type
_entity_poly.pdbx_seq_one_letter_code
_entity_poly.pdbx_strand_id
1 'polypeptide(L)'
;MANEIGPFKDATHPDIEWDIRACVVRFEPGVVNPDGSFQSGGPYIHANETHVAVGALGVHIDSSGRLEVINDGGAPIGSITCTPDESLVARGIDLGPSGGAPGTRFIARQDGVGRLYLNLQADWDAIAGETCNVWLAWLTPRVRSTGRPSPTDRIAELEEKVADLQRRTPGSVARFNQHLDGQSIAQLNTSHDGQNIAQFNEAYAQI
;
A
#
# COMPACT_ATOMS: atom_id res chain seq x y z
N MET A 1 -28.47 -1.00 -18.32
CA MET A 1 -28.30 0.31 -17.67
C MET A 1 -26.92 0.33 -17.06
N ALA A 2 -26.11 1.35 -17.36
CA ALA A 2 -24.86 1.55 -16.62
C ALA A 2 -25.23 1.89 -15.17
N ASN A 3 -24.60 1.22 -14.20
CA ASN A 3 -24.66 1.70 -12.83
C ASN A 3 -23.78 2.96 -12.71
N GLU A 4 -23.83 3.65 -11.57
CA GLU A 4 -23.06 4.89 -11.32
C GLU A 4 -21.54 4.75 -11.51
N ILE A 5 -21.04 3.51 -11.63
CA ILE A 5 -19.62 3.16 -11.78
C ILE A 5 -19.29 2.79 -13.25
N GLY A 6 -20.29 2.70 -14.13
CA GLY A 6 -20.14 2.51 -15.58
C GLY A 6 -20.84 1.26 -16.13
N PRO A 7 -20.87 1.10 -17.46
CA PRO A 7 -21.61 0.01 -18.11
C PRO A 7 -20.96 -1.38 -17.95
N PHE A 8 -19.74 -1.45 -17.41
CA PHE A 8 -18.95 -2.68 -17.34
C PHE A 8 -18.88 -3.30 -15.94
N LYS A 9 -19.42 -2.66 -14.89
CA LYS A 9 -19.50 -3.27 -13.56
C LYS A 9 -20.68 -4.22 -13.51
N ASP A 10 -20.39 -5.51 -13.37
CA ASP A 10 -21.39 -6.54 -13.07
C ASP A 10 -21.96 -6.29 -11.66
N ALA A 11 -23.28 -6.11 -11.57
CA ALA A 11 -23.99 -5.87 -10.31
C ALA A 11 -23.93 -7.07 -9.34
N THR A 12 -23.56 -8.25 -9.83
CA THR A 12 -23.34 -9.45 -9.02
C THR A 12 -21.89 -9.56 -8.50
N HIS A 13 -20.99 -8.73 -9.02
CA HIS A 13 -19.59 -8.74 -8.58
C HIS A 13 -19.47 -8.08 -7.21
N PRO A 14 -18.84 -8.74 -6.22
CA PRO A 14 -18.63 -8.12 -4.92
C PRO A 14 -17.78 -6.86 -5.06
N ASP A 15 -18.05 -5.87 -4.21
CA ASP A 15 -17.22 -4.67 -4.12
C ASP A 15 -15.78 -5.07 -3.75
N ILE A 16 -14.83 -4.63 -4.58
CA ILE A 16 -13.41 -4.82 -4.37
C ILE A 16 -12.83 -3.51 -3.80
N GLU A 17 -12.15 -3.61 -2.67
CA GLU A 17 -11.25 -2.58 -2.16
C GLU A 17 -9.83 -2.89 -2.62
N TRP A 18 -9.00 -1.86 -2.77
CA TRP A 18 -7.58 -2.03 -3.10
C TRP A 18 -6.74 -1.61 -1.91
N ASP A 19 -5.93 -2.53 -1.41
CA ASP A 19 -4.95 -2.23 -0.36
C ASP A 19 -3.65 -1.79 -1.03
N ILE A 20 -3.14 -0.63 -0.61
CA ILE A 20 -1.82 -0.12 -1.01
C ILE A 20 -0.79 -0.51 0.04
N ARG A 21 0.28 -1.15 -0.39
CA ARG A 21 1.43 -1.54 0.44
C ARG A 21 2.71 -0.98 -0.15
N ALA A 22 3.70 -0.76 0.70
CA ALA A 22 4.99 -0.23 0.27
C ALA A 22 6.10 -0.60 1.25
N CYS A 23 7.32 -0.71 0.76
CA CYS A 23 8.51 -0.78 1.59
C CYS A 23 9.73 -0.25 0.83
N VAL A 24 10.79 0.05 1.59
CA VAL A 24 12.12 0.31 1.04
C VAL A 24 12.99 -0.89 1.34
N VAL A 25 13.68 -1.42 0.35
CA VAL A 25 14.67 -2.49 0.50
C VAL A 25 16.06 -1.90 0.32
N ARG A 26 16.97 -2.12 1.28
CA ARG A 26 18.38 -1.75 1.16
C ARG A 26 19.26 -2.98 1.03
N PHE A 27 20.31 -2.87 0.23
CA PHE A 27 21.34 -3.91 0.05
C PHE A 27 22.56 -3.60 0.90
N GLU A 28 22.73 -4.33 2.00
CA GLU A 28 23.85 -4.12 2.92
C GLU A 28 25.17 -4.63 2.30
N PRO A 29 26.27 -3.85 2.40
CA PRO A 29 27.59 -4.32 1.99
C PRO A 29 27.93 -5.66 2.65
N GLY A 30 28.54 -6.56 1.89
CA GLY A 30 29.03 -7.81 2.46
C GLY A 30 30.42 -7.68 3.07
N VAL A 31 30.85 -8.75 3.72
CA VAL A 31 32.14 -8.88 4.40
C VAL A 31 32.90 -10.05 3.79
N VAL A 32 34.18 -9.85 3.52
CA VAL A 32 35.10 -10.93 3.19
C VAL A 32 35.69 -11.47 4.49
N ASN A 33 35.45 -12.74 4.76
CA ASN A 33 35.94 -13.44 5.95
C ASN A 33 37.46 -13.69 5.86
N PRO A 34 38.14 -13.93 7.00
CA PRO A 34 39.58 -14.23 7.01
C PRO A 34 39.99 -15.47 6.19
N ASP A 35 39.05 -16.40 5.94
CA ASP A 35 39.26 -17.58 5.12
C ASP A 35 39.07 -17.33 3.60
N GLY A 36 38.80 -16.08 3.21
CA GLY A 36 38.55 -15.67 1.83
C GLY A 36 37.11 -15.93 1.35
N SER A 37 36.23 -16.49 2.19
CA SER A 37 34.82 -16.62 1.87
C SER A 37 34.11 -15.27 1.92
N PHE A 38 33.09 -15.08 1.07
CA PHE A 38 32.26 -13.89 1.10
C PHE A 38 30.93 -14.16 1.82
N GLN A 39 30.51 -13.21 2.65
CA GLN A 39 29.19 -13.17 3.26
C GLN A 39 28.51 -11.84 2.92
N SER A 40 27.40 -11.89 2.16
CA SER A 40 26.57 -10.70 1.92
C SER A 40 25.96 -10.21 3.24
N GLY A 41 25.89 -8.90 3.44
CA GLY A 41 25.04 -8.32 4.50
C GLY A 41 23.55 -8.62 4.24
N GLY A 42 23.21 -8.83 2.97
CA GLY A 42 21.89 -9.25 2.52
C GLY A 42 20.94 -8.07 2.33
N PRO A 43 19.78 -8.31 1.71
CA PRO A 43 18.74 -7.31 1.61
C PRO A 43 18.02 -7.21 2.94
N TYR A 44 17.58 -6.02 3.31
CA TYR A 44 16.71 -5.83 4.47
C TYR A 44 15.66 -4.76 4.21
N ILE A 45 14.55 -4.82 4.94
CA ILE A 45 13.51 -3.80 4.92
C ILE A 45 14.05 -2.58 5.68
N HIS A 46 14.36 -1.51 4.95
CA HIS A 46 14.84 -0.26 5.53
C HIS A 46 13.67 0.57 6.03
N ALA A 47 13.27 0.35 7.29
CA ALA A 47 12.23 1.10 7.96
C ALA A 47 12.81 1.98 9.08
N ASN A 48 12.45 3.26 9.09
CA ASN A 48 12.87 4.25 10.10
C ASN A 48 11.86 5.41 10.16
N GLU A 49 12.20 6.51 10.83
CA GLU A 49 11.32 7.69 10.98
C GLU A 49 10.92 8.34 9.65
N THR A 50 11.69 8.13 8.57
CA THR A 50 11.42 8.69 7.24
C THR A 50 10.94 7.66 6.23
N HIS A 51 11.07 6.36 6.54
CA HIS A 51 10.73 5.25 5.65
C HIS A 51 9.76 4.31 6.35
N VAL A 52 8.47 4.44 6.04
CA VAL A 52 7.44 3.54 6.56
C VAL A 52 7.36 2.30 5.67
N ALA A 53 7.32 1.12 6.29
CA ALA A 53 7.09 -0.14 5.60
C ALA A 53 5.73 -0.74 6.02
N VAL A 54 4.88 -1.05 5.04
CA VAL A 54 3.54 -1.62 5.24
C VAL A 54 3.38 -2.83 4.34
N GLY A 55 3.06 -3.98 4.94
CA GLY A 55 2.68 -5.21 4.25
C GLY A 55 3.84 -6.07 3.71
N ALA A 56 5.10 -5.65 3.89
CA ALA A 56 6.26 -6.55 3.74
C ALA A 56 6.57 -7.23 5.07
N LEU A 57 6.66 -8.56 5.08
CA LEU A 57 7.07 -9.36 6.25
C LEU A 57 8.56 -9.70 6.24
N GLY A 58 9.19 -9.72 5.08
CA GLY A 58 10.59 -10.05 4.94
C GLY A 58 11.08 -9.94 3.51
N VAL A 59 12.41 -9.96 3.37
CA VAL A 59 13.09 -9.95 2.08
C VAL A 59 14.26 -10.93 2.12
N HIS A 60 14.57 -11.57 1.00
CA HIS A 60 15.75 -12.42 0.86
C HIS A 60 16.18 -12.54 -0.59
N ILE A 61 17.36 -13.11 -0.83
CA ILE A 61 17.80 -13.49 -2.17
C ILE A 61 17.46 -14.97 -2.38
N ASP A 62 16.71 -15.26 -3.45
CA ASP A 62 16.35 -16.62 -3.80
C ASP A 62 17.53 -17.39 -4.42
N SER A 63 17.38 -18.70 -4.59
CA SER A 63 18.42 -19.56 -5.18
C SER A 63 18.74 -19.21 -6.64
N SER A 64 17.90 -18.42 -7.30
CA SER A 64 18.10 -17.91 -8.65
C SER A 64 18.74 -16.52 -8.68
N GLY A 65 19.15 -15.97 -7.53
CA GLY A 65 19.77 -14.66 -7.42
C GLY A 65 18.79 -13.50 -7.62
N ARG A 66 17.50 -13.69 -7.36
CA ARG A 66 16.47 -12.64 -7.42
C ARG A 66 16.18 -12.14 -6.01
N LEU A 67 15.84 -10.86 -5.88
CA LEU A 67 15.27 -10.35 -4.63
C LEU A 67 13.83 -10.87 -4.50
N GLU A 68 13.51 -11.58 -3.43
CA GLU A 68 12.15 -12.00 -3.10
C GLU A 68 11.62 -11.18 -1.93
N VAL A 69 10.42 -10.60 -2.09
CA VAL A 69 9.70 -9.89 -1.05
C VAL A 69 8.55 -10.78 -0.58
N ILE A 70 8.58 -11.12 0.71
CA ILE A 70 7.53 -11.85 1.40
C ILE A 70 6.51 -10.82 1.86
N ASN A 71 5.28 -10.89 1.32
CA ASN A 71 4.18 -10.03 1.73
C ASN A 71 3.39 -10.62 2.90
N ASP A 72 2.57 -9.80 3.56
CA ASP A 72 1.71 -10.15 4.70
C ASP A 72 0.55 -11.11 4.37
N GLY A 73 0.57 -11.72 3.19
CA GLY A 73 -0.52 -12.50 2.65
C GLY A 73 -1.65 -11.61 2.12
N GLY A 74 -2.47 -12.18 1.25
CA GLY A 74 -3.57 -11.45 0.63
C GLY A 74 -3.95 -12.05 -0.72
N ALA A 75 -4.70 -11.26 -1.49
CA ALA A 75 -4.98 -11.61 -2.87
C ALA A 75 -3.73 -11.42 -3.76
N PRO A 76 -3.72 -11.99 -4.98
CA PRO A 76 -2.65 -11.77 -5.94
C PRO A 76 -2.37 -10.28 -6.16
N ILE A 77 -1.10 -9.93 -6.31
CA ILE A 77 -0.68 -8.55 -6.62
C ILE A 77 -1.22 -8.17 -8.00
N GLY A 78 -2.07 -7.15 -8.04
CA GLY A 78 -2.66 -6.64 -9.27
C GLY A 78 -1.78 -5.60 -9.97
N SER A 79 -0.97 -4.86 -9.21
CA SER A 79 -0.02 -3.88 -9.75
C SER A 79 1.16 -3.71 -8.80
N ILE A 80 2.32 -3.39 -9.35
CA ILE A 80 3.54 -3.15 -8.58
C ILE A 80 4.44 -2.12 -9.25
N THR A 81 5.10 -1.32 -8.43
CA THR A 81 6.15 -0.37 -8.81
C THR A 81 7.45 -0.76 -8.12
N CYS A 82 8.54 -0.52 -8.82
CA CYS A 82 9.89 -0.78 -8.35
C CYS A 82 10.77 0.36 -8.85
N THR A 83 11.30 1.15 -7.93
CA THR A 83 12.06 2.36 -8.25
C THR A 83 13.41 2.30 -7.55
N PRO A 84 14.51 2.01 -8.29
CA PRO A 84 15.85 2.15 -7.76
C PRO A 84 16.13 3.61 -7.39
N ASP A 85 16.90 3.83 -6.33
CA ASP A 85 17.32 5.17 -5.94
C ASP A 85 18.46 5.72 -6.80
N GLU A 86 18.87 6.96 -6.52
CA GLU A 86 19.88 7.69 -7.28
C GLU A 86 21.22 6.95 -7.32
N SER A 87 21.59 6.24 -6.25
CA SER A 87 22.86 5.52 -6.18
C SER A 87 22.86 4.31 -7.11
N LEU A 88 21.76 3.57 -7.16
CA LEU A 88 21.60 2.43 -8.07
C LEU A 88 21.50 2.90 -9.53
N VAL A 89 20.71 3.94 -9.79
CA VAL A 89 20.56 4.52 -11.14
C VAL A 89 21.91 5.03 -11.66
N ALA A 90 22.72 5.69 -10.83
CA ALA A 90 24.05 6.16 -11.22
C ALA A 90 25.01 5.02 -11.59
N ARG A 91 24.79 3.80 -11.10
CA ARG A 91 25.55 2.58 -11.43
C ARG A 91 24.96 1.82 -12.63
N GLY A 92 23.94 2.38 -13.28
CA GLY A 92 23.22 1.74 -14.37
C GLY A 92 22.33 0.57 -13.92
N ILE A 93 22.00 0.48 -12.62
CA ILE A 93 21.24 -0.64 -12.07
C ILE A 93 19.75 -0.35 -12.08
N ASP A 94 18.97 -1.23 -12.70
CA ASP A 94 17.52 -1.27 -12.63
C ASP A 94 17.02 -2.52 -11.90
N LEU A 95 15.78 -2.48 -11.42
CA LEU A 95 15.08 -3.65 -10.89
C LEU A 95 13.65 -3.68 -11.40
N GLY A 96 13.22 -4.87 -11.81
CA GLY A 96 11.86 -5.10 -12.29
C GLY A 96 11.23 -6.34 -11.66
N PRO A 97 9.91 -6.34 -11.39
CA PRO A 97 9.20 -7.51 -10.91
C PRO A 97 9.24 -8.63 -11.96
N SER A 98 9.58 -9.85 -11.55
CA SER A 98 9.29 -11.05 -12.33
C SER A 98 7.86 -11.48 -12.00
N GLY A 99 6.95 -11.42 -12.97
CA GLY A 99 5.52 -11.69 -12.73
C GLY A 99 5.26 -13.04 -12.05
N GLY A 100 4.27 -13.08 -11.15
CA GLY A 100 3.78 -14.31 -10.53
C GLY A 100 3.29 -14.17 -9.09
N ALA A 101 2.30 -14.99 -8.72
CA ALA A 101 1.92 -15.31 -7.35
C ALA A 101 2.53 -16.69 -6.99
N PRO A 102 2.88 -17.01 -5.72
CA PRO A 102 2.47 -16.38 -4.46
C PRO A 102 3.45 -15.36 -3.85
N GLY A 103 4.62 -15.13 -4.46
CA GLY A 103 5.64 -14.19 -3.96
C GLY A 103 6.17 -13.29 -5.07
N THR A 104 6.52 -12.05 -4.73
CA THR A 104 7.09 -11.10 -5.69
C THR A 104 8.59 -11.24 -5.72
N ARG A 105 9.11 -11.60 -6.88
CA ARG A 105 10.55 -11.62 -7.13
C ARG A 105 10.92 -10.45 -8.02
N PHE A 106 12.11 -9.91 -7.85
CA PHE A 106 12.64 -8.80 -8.62
C PHE A 106 13.97 -9.21 -9.24
N ILE A 107 14.11 -8.89 -10.52
CA ILE A 107 15.32 -9.12 -11.30
C ILE A 107 16.05 -7.79 -11.38
N ALA A 108 17.28 -7.77 -10.88
CA ALA A 108 18.18 -6.65 -11.08
C ALA A 108 18.92 -6.79 -12.41
N ARG A 109 19.11 -5.68 -13.13
CA ARG A 109 19.97 -5.62 -14.31
C ARG A 109 20.89 -4.42 -14.22
N GLN A 110 22.02 -4.51 -14.90
CA GLN A 110 22.97 -3.42 -15.07
C GLN A 110 23.09 -3.06 -16.56
N ASP A 111 23.07 -1.76 -16.83
CA ASP A 111 23.18 -1.15 -18.16
C ASP A 111 22.17 -1.69 -19.17
N GLY A 112 20.99 -2.10 -18.70
CA GLY A 112 19.88 -2.59 -19.53
C GLY A 112 20.11 -3.95 -20.21
N VAL A 113 21.26 -4.60 -20.02
CA VAL A 113 21.64 -5.83 -20.75
C VAL A 113 22.03 -6.97 -19.81
N GLY A 114 22.81 -6.69 -18.76
CA GLY A 114 23.35 -7.71 -17.86
C GLY A 114 22.41 -7.99 -16.70
N ARG A 115 21.85 -9.21 -16.61
CA ARG A 115 21.16 -9.63 -15.38
C ARG A 115 22.18 -9.80 -14.25
N LEU A 116 21.90 -9.21 -13.09
CA LEU A 116 22.63 -9.46 -11.86
C LEU A 116 22.01 -10.66 -11.13
N TYR A 117 22.86 -11.60 -10.73
CA TYR A 117 22.53 -12.73 -9.88
C TYR A 117 22.99 -12.39 -8.46
N LEU A 118 22.07 -11.89 -7.65
CA LEU A 118 22.37 -11.32 -6.32
C LEU A 118 22.90 -12.34 -5.29
N ASN A 119 23.01 -13.60 -5.66
CA ASN A 119 23.67 -14.65 -4.88
C ASN A 119 25.16 -14.85 -5.29
N LEU A 120 25.66 -14.08 -6.25
CA LEU A 120 27.07 -14.05 -6.66
C LEU A 120 27.75 -12.81 -6.10
N GLN A 121 29.01 -12.98 -5.68
CA GLN A 121 29.74 -11.90 -5.03
C GLN A 121 29.90 -10.64 -5.88
N ALA A 122 30.36 -10.81 -7.12
CA ALA A 122 30.60 -9.69 -8.03
C ALA A 122 29.33 -8.86 -8.30
N ASP A 123 28.18 -9.55 -8.39
CA ASP A 123 26.89 -8.91 -8.65
C ASP A 123 26.33 -8.26 -7.38
N TRP A 124 26.60 -8.84 -6.21
CA TRP A 124 26.26 -8.22 -4.92
C TRP A 124 27.04 -6.92 -4.70
N ASP A 125 28.35 -6.93 -4.96
CA ASP A 125 29.20 -5.74 -4.84
C ASP A 125 28.76 -4.60 -5.76
N ALA A 126 28.18 -4.92 -6.92
CA ALA A 126 27.63 -3.91 -7.83
C ALA A 126 26.41 -3.18 -7.22
N ILE A 127 25.51 -3.91 -6.56
CA ILE A 127 24.25 -3.37 -6.05
C ILE A 127 24.34 -2.85 -4.61
N ALA A 128 25.24 -3.39 -3.78
CA ALA A 128 25.29 -3.09 -2.36
C ALA A 128 25.86 -1.69 -2.07
N GLY A 129 25.40 -1.08 -0.98
CA GLY A 129 25.89 0.22 -0.53
C GLY A 129 25.02 0.84 0.55
N GLU A 130 25.62 1.75 1.32
CA GLU A 130 24.95 2.44 2.43
C GLU A 130 23.69 3.20 2.02
N THR A 131 23.64 3.63 0.77
CA THR A 131 22.56 4.39 0.15
C THR A 131 22.02 3.68 -1.09
N CYS A 132 22.06 2.36 -1.16
CA CYS A 132 21.53 1.59 -2.29
C CYS A 132 20.18 0.99 -1.94
N ASN A 133 19.13 1.75 -2.21
CA ASN A 133 17.75 1.45 -1.88
C ASN A 133 16.91 1.17 -3.13
N VAL A 134 15.87 0.37 -2.94
CA VAL A 134 14.81 0.16 -3.91
C VAL A 134 13.48 0.42 -3.22
N TRP A 135 12.72 1.35 -3.80
CA TRP A 135 11.39 1.71 -3.37
C TRP A 135 10.37 0.80 -4.05
N LEU A 136 9.56 0.12 -3.26
CA LEU A 136 8.56 -0.83 -3.72
C LEU A 136 7.19 -0.37 -3.26
N ALA A 137 6.21 -0.41 -4.15
CA ALA A 137 4.80 -0.29 -3.78
C ALA A 137 3.93 -1.22 -4.62
N TRP A 138 2.95 -1.87 -4.01
CA TRP A 138 2.07 -2.81 -4.69
C TRP A 138 0.62 -2.69 -4.24
N LEU A 139 -0.27 -3.12 -5.13
CA LEU A 139 -1.71 -3.11 -4.95
C LEU A 139 -2.23 -4.56 -4.90
N THR A 140 -3.01 -4.90 -3.89
CA THR A 140 -3.75 -6.17 -3.85
C THR A 140 -5.26 -5.88 -3.77
N PRO A 141 -6.08 -6.59 -4.55
CA PRO A 141 -7.52 -6.50 -4.36
C PRO A 141 -7.91 -7.18 -3.06
N ARG A 142 -8.95 -6.69 -2.40
CA ARG A 142 -9.57 -7.30 -1.24
C ARG A 142 -11.06 -7.29 -1.46
N VAL A 143 -11.69 -8.45 -1.36
CA VAL A 143 -13.16 -8.51 -1.32
C VAL A 143 -13.60 -7.78 -0.05
N ARG A 144 -14.42 -6.74 -0.20
CA ARG A 144 -15.01 -6.05 0.94
C ARG A 144 -15.77 -7.08 1.77
N SER A 145 -15.37 -7.26 3.04
CA SER A 145 -16.04 -8.23 3.92
C SER A 145 -17.53 -7.91 4.00
N THR A 146 -18.37 -8.93 3.88
CA THR A 146 -19.81 -8.83 4.12
C THR A 146 -20.05 -8.14 5.47
N GLY A 147 -20.66 -6.94 5.44
CA GLY A 147 -20.99 -6.18 6.65
C GLY A 147 -20.31 -4.80 6.78
N ARG A 148 -19.35 -4.44 5.92
CA ARG A 148 -18.90 -3.04 5.83
C ARG A 148 -19.79 -2.32 4.80
N PRO A 149 -20.65 -1.36 5.20
CA PRO A 149 -21.52 -0.67 4.25
C PRO A 149 -20.67 0.04 3.20
N SER A 150 -21.06 -0.09 1.93
CA SER A 150 -20.42 0.63 0.83
C SER A 150 -20.50 2.15 1.07
N PRO A 151 -19.69 2.98 0.40
CA PRO A 151 -19.85 4.43 0.46
C PRO A 151 -21.30 4.85 0.18
N THR A 152 -21.97 4.20 -0.77
CA THR A 152 -23.38 4.42 -1.09
C THR A 152 -24.31 4.01 0.06
N ASP A 153 -24.10 2.85 0.68
CA ASP A 153 -24.89 2.41 1.83
C ASP A 153 -24.71 3.34 3.03
N ARG A 154 -23.50 3.86 3.24
CA ARG A 154 -23.20 4.85 4.28
C ARG A 154 -23.88 6.19 4.00
N ILE A 155 -23.92 6.61 2.73
CA ILE A 155 -24.63 7.83 2.33
C ILE A 155 -26.13 7.66 2.62
N ALA A 156 -26.73 6.54 2.20
CA ALA A 156 -28.13 6.26 2.47
C ALA A 156 -28.45 6.22 3.97
N GLU A 157 -27.59 5.58 4.78
CA GLU A 157 -27.72 5.55 6.24
C GLU A 157 -27.62 6.96 6.87
N LEU A 158 -26.68 7.79 6.41
CA LEU A 158 -26.51 9.16 6.88
C LEU A 158 -27.71 10.04 6.48
N GLU A 159 -28.20 9.92 5.24
CA GLU A 159 -29.38 10.63 4.77
C GLU A 159 -30.63 10.26 5.58
N GLU A 160 -30.81 8.97 5.90
CA GLU A 160 -31.89 8.50 6.76
C GLU A 160 -31.79 9.06 8.18
N LYS A 161 -30.59 9.05 8.78
CA LYS A 161 -30.33 9.64 10.11
C LYS A 161 -30.61 11.15 10.13
N VAL A 162 -30.25 11.88 9.08
CA VAL A 162 -30.56 13.31 8.94
C VAL A 162 -32.07 13.54 8.82
N ALA A 163 -32.76 12.73 8.03
CA ALA A 163 -34.21 12.81 7.89
C ALA A 163 -34.94 12.46 9.21
N ASP A 164 -34.44 11.50 9.99
CA ASP A 164 -34.96 11.19 11.33
C ASP A 164 -34.76 12.37 12.31
N LEU A 165 -33.57 12.99 12.34
CA LEU A 165 -33.31 14.18 13.16
C LEU A 165 -34.27 15.32 12.83
N GLN A 166 -34.47 15.59 11.53
CA GLN A 166 -35.40 16.62 11.06
C GLN A 166 -36.85 16.36 11.50
N ARG A 167 -37.27 15.09 11.54
CA ARG A 167 -38.61 14.68 12.00
C ARG A 167 -38.77 14.81 13.52
N ARG A 168 -37.76 14.42 14.30
CA ARG A 168 -37.82 14.38 15.78
C ARG A 168 -37.77 15.76 16.42
N THR A 169 -37.09 16.72 15.81
CA THR A 169 -36.95 18.07 16.37
C THR A 169 -36.90 19.12 15.26
N PRO A 170 -38.04 19.74 14.91
CA PRO A 170 -38.04 20.87 14.00
C PRO A 170 -37.13 21.99 14.56
N GLY A 171 -35.95 22.19 13.96
CA GLY A 171 -34.92 23.15 14.38
C GLY A 171 -33.62 22.57 14.96
N SER A 172 -33.49 21.25 15.18
CA SER A 172 -32.27 20.62 15.70
C SER A 172 -31.10 20.57 14.72
N VAL A 173 -31.36 20.58 13.40
CA VAL A 173 -30.32 20.66 12.37
C VAL A 173 -29.42 21.89 12.55
N ALA A 174 -29.98 23.01 13.03
CA ALA A 174 -29.20 24.21 13.32
C ALA A 174 -28.23 24.02 14.52
N ARG A 175 -28.62 23.26 15.54
CA ARG A 175 -27.75 22.92 16.69
C ARG A 175 -26.73 21.84 16.34
N PHE A 176 -27.11 20.86 15.52
CA PHE A 176 -26.20 19.84 15.02
C PHE A 176 -25.09 20.48 14.16
N ASN A 177 -25.44 21.40 13.25
CA ASN A 177 -24.47 22.15 12.47
C ASN A 177 -23.60 23.11 13.32
N GLN A 178 -24.07 23.56 14.49
CA GLN A 178 -23.24 24.29 15.45
C GLN A 178 -22.21 23.38 16.14
N HIS A 179 -22.51 22.10 16.37
CA HIS A 179 -21.57 21.13 16.94
C HIS A 179 -20.48 20.67 15.97
N LEU A 180 -20.71 20.84 14.67
CA LEU A 180 -19.75 20.51 13.62
C LEU A 180 -18.82 21.70 13.26
N ASP A 181 -18.74 22.73 14.10
CA ASP A 181 -17.92 23.95 13.88
C ASP A 181 -18.13 24.59 12.50
N GLY A 182 -19.35 24.56 11.98
CA GLY A 182 -19.69 25.15 10.67
C GLY A 182 -19.26 24.31 9.46
N GLN A 183 -18.76 23.09 9.67
CA GLN A 183 -18.66 22.11 8.59
C GLN A 183 -20.07 21.64 8.20
N SER A 184 -20.45 21.91 6.96
CA SER A 184 -21.64 21.30 6.36
C SER A 184 -21.46 19.77 6.30
N ILE A 185 -22.58 19.05 6.34
CA ILE A 185 -22.59 17.58 6.16
C ILE A 185 -21.88 17.17 4.85
N ALA A 186 -21.93 18.01 3.82
CA ALA A 186 -21.20 17.82 2.57
C ALA A 186 -19.66 17.90 2.74
N GLN A 187 -19.15 18.64 3.71
CA GLN A 187 -17.72 18.73 4.05
C GLN A 187 -17.26 17.56 4.92
N LEU A 188 -18.13 17.01 5.76
CA LEU A 188 -17.82 15.77 6.49
C LEU A 188 -17.64 14.58 5.53
N ASN A 189 -18.33 14.60 4.39
CA ASN A 189 -18.34 13.56 3.36
C ASN A 189 -17.07 13.48 2.49
N THR A 190 -16.15 14.46 2.54
CA THR A 190 -14.95 14.45 1.68
C THR A 190 -13.67 13.95 2.38
N SER A 191 -13.66 13.77 3.70
CA SER A 191 -12.49 13.21 4.40
C SER A 191 -12.47 11.68 4.29
N HIS A 192 -11.37 11.10 3.81
CA HIS A 192 -11.21 9.65 3.65
C HIS A 192 -10.93 8.91 4.97
N ASP A 193 -10.75 9.63 6.09
CA ASP A 193 -10.05 9.09 7.26
C ASP A 193 -10.99 8.56 8.36
N GLY A 194 -12.31 8.57 8.15
CA GLY A 194 -13.30 8.03 9.08
C GLY A 194 -13.48 8.80 10.40
N GLN A 195 -12.64 9.79 10.70
CA GLN A 195 -12.77 10.65 11.90
C GLN A 195 -14.07 11.46 11.89
N ASN A 196 -14.51 11.91 10.72
CA ASN A 196 -15.74 12.68 10.56
C ASN A 196 -17.02 11.88 10.88
N ILE A 197 -17.00 10.55 10.70
CA ILE A 197 -18.14 9.68 11.03
C ILE A 197 -18.23 9.47 12.55
N ALA A 198 -17.09 9.35 13.24
CA ALA A 198 -17.06 9.25 14.70
C ALA A 198 -17.61 10.52 15.35
N GLN A 199 -17.16 11.69 14.88
CA GLN A 199 -17.68 12.99 15.32
C GLN A 199 -19.18 13.15 15.03
N PHE A 200 -19.64 12.74 13.84
CA PHE A 200 -21.07 12.74 13.50
C PHE A 200 -21.89 11.86 14.47
N ASN A 201 -21.44 10.63 14.72
CA ASN A 201 -22.15 9.70 15.61
C ASN A 201 -22.14 10.18 17.07
N GLU A 202 -21.05 10.79 17.53
CA GLU A 202 -20.95 11.37 18.87
C GLU A 202 -21.91 12.57 19.02
N ALA A 203 -21.94 13.47 18.05
CA ALA A 203 -22.88 14.59 18.04
C ALA A 203 -24.35 14.11 17.93
N TYR A 204 -24.61 13.05 17.16
CA TYR A 204 -25.94 12.44 17.05
C TYR A 204 -26.41 11.83 18.37
N ALA A 205 -25.52 11.19 19.13
CA ALA A 205 -25.84 10.56 20.41
C ALA A 205 -26.15 11.55 21.55
N GLN A 206 -25.76 12.82 21.39
CA GLN A 206 -25.96 13.89 22.39
C GLN A 206 -27.29 14.65 22.23
N ILE A 207 -28.09 14.35 21.19
CA ILE A 207 -29.37 14.99 20.87
C ILE A 207 -30.51 14.00 21.05
#